data_AF-D8GU75-F1
#
_entry.id   AF-D8GU75-F1
#
_cell.length_a   1.000
_cell.length_b   1.000
_cell.length_c   1.000
_cell.angle_alpha   90.00
_cell.angle_beta   90.00
_cell.angle_gamma   90.00
#
_symmetry.space_group_name_H-M   'P 1'
#
loop_
_entity.id
_entity.type
_entity.pdbx_description
1 polymer ?
#
loop_
_entity_poly.entity_id
_entity_poly.type
_entity_poly.pdbx_seq_one_letter_code
_entity_poly.pdbx_strand_id
1 'polypeptide(L)'
;MLSPERMKFLRQLHNLSQKDIGDYMGVSKNYISQIENRKHTFSHEQYEKYINAIYAVSTAKKKQKEDTTAILDDVKEVEQDNKDKEKVEKIEEIQGHETDKNSSKKANK
;
A
#
# COMPACT_ATOMS: atom_id res chain seq x y z
N MET A 1 25.28 -19.98 13.27
CA MET A 1 23.85 -19.57 13.37
C MET A 1 23.77 -18.23 14.07
N LEU A 2 22.85 -17.35 13.67
CA LEU A 2 22.59 -16.11 14.41
C LEU A 2 22.03 -16.42 15.81
N SER A 3 22.29 -15.54 16.78
CA SER A 3 21.62 -15.60 18.08
C SER A 3 20.14 -15.23 17.94
N PRO A 4 19.27 -15.63 18.89
CA PRO A 4 17.86 -15.24 18.87
C PRO A 4 17.61 -13.74 18.77
N GLU A 5 18.45 -12.92 19.41
CA GLU A 5 18.34 -11.46 19.34
C GLU A 5 18.65 -10.95 17.94
N ARG A 6 19.66 -11.54 17.28
CA ARG A 6 20.00 -11.20 15.90
C ARG A 6 18.93 -11.66 14.91
N MET A 7 18.30 -12.81 15.15
CA MET A 7 17.15 -13.27 14.36
C MET A 7 15.94 -12.32 14.51
N LYS A 8 15.66 -11.88 15.74
CA LYS A 8 14.62 -10.89 16.03
C LYS A 8 14.90 -9.56 15.33
N PHE A 9 16.14 -9.06 15.45
CA PHE A 9 16.57 -7.84 14.79
C PHE A 9 16.41 -7.93 13.27
N LEU A 10 16.85 -9.04 12.65
CA LEU A 10 16.71 -9.26 11.22
C LEU A 10 15.24 -9.29 10.78
N ARG A 11 14.35 -9.96 11.53
CA ARG A 11 12.91 -9.95 11.24
C ARG A 11 12.33 -8.53 11.28
N GLN A 12 12.71 -7.75 12.30
CA GLN A 12 12.25 -6.37 12.46
C GLN A 12 12.79 -5.46 11.35
N LEU A 13 14.04 -5.65 10.93
CA LEU A 13 14.64 -4.93 9.80
C LEU A 13 13.83 -5.10 8.50
N HIS A 14 13.25 -6.28 8.31
CA HIS A 14 12.36 -6.58 7.18
C HIS A 14 10.89 -6.20 7.41
N ASN A 15 10.55 -5.53 8.52
CA ASN A 15 9.19 -5.14 8.89
C ASN A 15 8.20 -6.33 8.94
N LEU A 16 8.69 -7.50 9.38
CA LEU A 16 7.87 -8.71 9.48
C LEU A 16 7.35 -8.91 10.90
N SER A 17 6.12 -9.37 11.03
CA SER A 17 5.54 -9.74 12.32
C SER A 17 6.01 -11.14 12.74
N GLN A 18 5.96 -11.45 14.04
CA GLN A 18 6.19 -12.82 14.51
C GLN A 18 5.15 -13.81 13.97
N LYS A 19 3.93 -13.34 13.68
CA LYS A 19 2.87 -14.14 13.07
C LYS A 19 3.26 -14.52 11.64
N ASP A 20 3.81 -13.59 10.86
CA ASP A 20 4.21 -13.84 9.47
C ASP A 20 5.23 -14.99 9.37
N ILE A 21 6.19 -15.00 10.30
CA ILE A 21 7.19 -16.08 10.39
C ILE A 21 6.54 -17.39 10.86
N GLY A 22 5.67 -17.32 11.86
CA GLY A 22 4.94 -18.48 12.37
C GLY A 22 4.09 -19.16 11.29
N ASP A 23 3.32 -18.38 10.55
CA ASP A 23 2.47 -18.85 9.45
C ASP A 23 3.30 -19.57 8.37
N TYR A 24 4.44 -18.98 7.97
CA TYR A 24 5.34 -19.60 6.99
C TYR A 24 5.95 -20.91 7.49
N MET A 25 6.35 -20.95 8.76
CA MET A 25 6.98 -22.13 9.37
C MET A 25 5.96 -23.19 9.82
N GLY A 26 4.66 -22.91 9.78
CA GLY A 26 3.61 -23.80 10.30
C GLY A 26 3.59 -23.89 11.83
N VAL A 27 4.00 -22.84 12.54
CA VAL A 27 4.10 -22.79 14.00
C VAL A 27 3.38 -21.57 14.57
N SER A 28 3.08 -21.58 15.87
CA SER A 28 2.39 -20.45 16.50
C SER A 28 3.28 -19.20 16.60
N LYS A 29 2.67 -18.01 16.56
CA LYS A 29 3.33 -16.73 16.93
C LYS A 29 4.04 -16.84 18.29
N ASN A 30 3.42 -17.52 19.26
CA ASN A 30 3.99 -17.66 20.59
C ASN A 30 5.30 -18.46 20.57
N TYR A 31 5.38 -19.49 19.73
CA TYR A 31 6.61 -20.26 19.54
C TYR A 31 7.75 -19.38 19.00
N ILE A 32 7.47 -18.56 17.99
CA ILE A 32 8.43 -17.56 17.48
C ILE A 32 8.88 -16.61 18.60
N SER A 33 7.95 -16.10 19.40
CA SER A 33 8.26 -15.25 20.55
C SER A 33 9.15 -15.96 21.58
N GLN A 34 8.93 -17.25 21.85
CA GLN A 34 9.75 -18.01 22.80
C GLN A 34 11.18 -18.22 22.28
N ILE A 35 11.35 -18.51 20.98
CA ILE A 35 12.67 -18.58 20.34
C ILE A 35 13.40 -17.24 20.51
N GLU A 36 12.79 -16.14 20.06
CA GLU A 36 13.41 -14.81 20.06
C GLU A 36 13.79 -14.30 21.45
N ASN A 37 13.07 -14.72 22.48
CA ASN A 37 13.32 -14.33 23.87
C ASN A 37 14.15 -15.37 24.64
N ARG A 38 14.78 -16.33 23.96
CA ARG A 38 15.61 -17.41 24.56
C ARG A 38 14.87 -18.29 25.56
N LYS A 39 13.54 -18.34 25.47
CA LYS A 39 12.68 -19.19 26.31
C LYS A 39 12.49 -20.60 25.76
N HIS A 40 12.89 -20.83 24.51
CA HIS A 40 12.82 -22.14 23.87
C HIS A 40 14.06 -22.35 22.99
N THR A 41 14.67 -23.52 23.09
CA THR A 41 15.80 -23.93 22.25
C THR A 41 15.33 -24.33 20.87
N PHE A 42 16.19 -24.24 19.85
CA PHE A 42 15.82 -24.58 18.49
C PHE A 42 16.96 -25.32 17.79
N SER A 43 16.58 -26.20 16.86
CA SER A 43 17.52 -26.97 16.05
C SER A 43 18.12 -26.12 14.92
N HIS A 44 19.17 -26.65 14.30
CA HIS A 44 19.73 -26.05 13.10
C HIS A 44 18.70 -25.98 11.96
N GLU A 45 17.87 -27.01 11.80
CA GLU A 45 16.79 -27.01 10.82
C GLU A 45 15.76 -25.89 11.08
N GLN A 46 15.39 -25.67 12.35
CA GLN A 46 14.45 -24.61 12.72
C GLN A 46 15.02 -23.22 12.45
N TYR A 47 16.33 -23.02 12.66
CA TYR A 47 17.03 -21.81 12.27
C TYR A 47 16.97 -21.56 10.76
N GLU A 48 17.30 -22.56 9.94
CA GLU A 48 17.24 -22.44 8.48
C GLU A 48 15.82 -22.10 8.02
N LYS A 49 14.81 -22.78 8.57
CA LYS A 49 13.39 -22.46 8.30
C LYS A 49 13.05 -21.02 8.66
N TYR A 50 13.55 -20.51 9.78
CA TYR A 50 13.31 -19.14 10.22
C TYR A 50 13.95 -18.11 9.27
N ILE A 51 15.21 -18.30 8.89
CA ILE A 51 15.92 -17.39 7.99
C ILE A 51 15.25 -17.40 6.61
N ASN A 52 14.90 -18.58 6.10
CA ASN A 52 14.17 -18.72 4.85
C ASN A 52 12.78 -18.04 4.91
N ALA A 53 12.09 -18.14 6.04
CA ALA A 53 10.81 -17.44 6.25
C ALA A 53 10.97 -15.91 6.14
N ILE A 54 12.02 -15.32 6.74
CA ILE A 54 12.25 -13.88 6.64
C ILE A 54 12.40 -13.45 5.18
N TYR A 55 13.25 -14.14 4.41
CA TYR A 55 13.50 -13.76 3.02
C TYR A 55 12.30 -14.05 2.12
N ALA A 56 11.63 -15.18 2.28
CA ALA A 56 10.44 -15.53 1.49
C ALA A 56 9.28 -14.55 1.74
N VAL A 57 8.97 -14.24 3.00
CA VAL A 57 7.88 -13.32 3.33
C VAL A 57 8.23 -11.89 2.93
N SER A 58 9.47 -11.44 3.16
CA SER A 58 9.85 -10.07 2.80
C SER A 58 9.87 -9.84 1.29
N THR A 59 10.29 -10.82 0.50
CA THR A 59 10.21 -10.73 -0.97
C THR A 59 8.76 -10.72 -1.47
N ALA A 60 7.88 -11.55 -0.89
CA ALA A 60 6.46 -11.52 -1.20
C ALA A 60 5.80 -10.17 -0.87
N LYS A 61 6.11 -9.58 0.29
CA LYS A 61 5.57 -8.25 0.68
C LYS A 61 6.10 -7.11 -0.19
N LYS A 62 7.34 -7.20 -0.68
CA LYS A 62 7.88 -6.21 -1.63
C LYS A 62 7.10 -6.21 -2.94
N LYS A 63 6.86 -7.40 -3.52
CA LYS A 63 6.04 -7.55 -4.73
C LYS A 63 4.64 -6.99 -4.54
N GLN A 64 3.97 -7.35 -3.45
CA GLN A 64 2.64 -6.80 -3.15
C GLN A 64 2.64 -5.28 -3.05
N LYS A 65 3.68 -4.68 -2.44
CA LYS A 65 3.78 -3.23 -2.34
C LYS A 65 3.95 -2.58 -3.71
N GLU A 66 4.78 -3.16 -4.58
CA GLU A 66 4.97 -2.71 -5.97
C GLU A 66 3.66 -2.78 -6.77
N ASP A 67 2.96 -3.92 -6.69
CA ASP A 67 1.67 -4.14 -7.35
C ASP A 67 0.61 -3.12 -6.85
N THR A 68 0.58 -2.85 -5.54
CA THR A 68 -0.38 -1.90 -4.96
C THR A 68 -0.07 -0.46 -5.35
N THR A 69 1.22 -0.09 -5.46
CA THR A 69 1.60 1.25 -5.92
C THR A 69 1.19 1.51 -7.36
N ALA A 70 1.32 0.53 -8.25
CA ALA A 70 0.85 0.67 -9.63
C ALA A 70 -0.66 0.94 -9.69
N ILE A 71 -1.45 0.17 -8.93
CA ILE A 71 -2.92 0.35 -8.87
C ILE A 71 -3.29 1.72 -8.27
N LEU A 72 -2.58 2.20 -7.25
CA LEU A 72 -2.85 3.50 -6.64
C LEU A 72 -2.56 4.67 -7.57
N ASP A 73 -1.55 4.54 -8.43
CA ASP A 73 -1.23 5.57 -9.41
C ASP A 73 -2.28 5.58 -10.54
N ASP A 74 -2.73 4.41 -11.01
CA ASP A 74 -3.84 4.30 -11.96
C ASP A 74 -5.15 4.92 -11.41
N VAL A 75 -5.49 4.68 -10.14
CA VAL A 75 -6.71 5.25 -9.53
C VAL A 75 -6.63 6.77 -9.39
N LYS A 76 -5.45 7.34 -9.11
CA LYS A 76 -5.29 8.81 -9.03
C LYS A 76 -5.47 9.48 -10.39
N GLU A 77 -5.02 8.86 -11.48
CA GLU A 77 -5.24 9.39 -12.83
C GLU A 77 -6.74 9.41 -13.16
N VAL A 78 -7.49 8.36 -12.83
CA VAL A 78 -8.95 8.30 -13.04
C VAL A 78 -9.70 9.33 -12.18
N GLU A 79 -9.28 9.59 -10.94
CA GLU A 79 -9.90 10.64 -10.11
C GLU A 79 -9.63 12.05 -10.62
N GLN A 80 -8.47 12.28 -11.25
CA GLN A 80 -8.12 13.57 -11.83
C GLN A 80 -8.95 13.84 -13.10
N ASP A 81 -9.09 12.82 -13.97
CA ASP A 81 -9.92 12.87 -15.18
C ASP A 81 -11.40 13.15 -14.88
N ASN A 82 -11.92 12.61 -13.78
CA ASN A 82 -13.30 12.85 -13.35
C ASN A 82 -13.50 14.28 -12.80
N LYS A 83 -12.51 14.84 -12.08
CA LYS A 83 -12.55 16.25 -11.63
C LYS A 83 -12.45 17.25 -12.78
N ASP A 84 -11.71 16.91 -13.82
CA ASP A 84 -11.55 17.77 -14.98
C ASP A 84 -12.82 17.74 -15.85
N LYS A 85 -13.52 16.60 -15.95
CA LYS A 85 -14.86 16.54 -16.59
C LYS A 85 -15.93 17.34 -15.85
N GLU A 86 -16.02 17.24 -14.52
CA GLU A 86 -16.97 18.03 -13.72
C GLU A 86 -16.73 19.54 -13.79
N LYS A 87 -15.47 19.97 -13.99
CA LYS A 87 -15.15 21.39 -14.19
C LYS A 87 -15.54 21.90 -15.57
N VAL A 88 -15.39 21.08 -16.62
CA VAL A 88 -15.75 21.46 -17.99
C VAL A 88 -17.27 21.60 -18.12
N GLU A 89 -18.06 20.68 -17.55
CA GLU A 89 -19.54 20.77 -17.58
C GLU A 89 -20.08 22.02 -16.86
N LYS A 90 -19.45 22.44 -15.75
CA LYS A 90 -19.84 23.68 -15.03
C LYS A 90 -19.50 24.98 -15.78
N ILE A 91 -18.52 24.96 -16.68
CA ILE A 91 -18.12 26.16 -17.45
C ILE A 91 -19.06 26.36 -18.64
N GLU A 92 -19.51 25.27 -19.27
CA GLU A 92 -20.44 25.31 -20.41
C GLU A 92 -21.84 25.79 -20.01
N GLU A 93 -22.33 25.48 -18.80
CA GLU A 93 -23.62 26.00 -18.28
C GLU A 93 -23.62 27.53 -18.06
N ILE A 94 -22.46 28.13 -17.75
CA ILE A 94 -22.36 29.57 -17.44
C ILE A 94 -22.30 30.41 -18.72
N GLN A 95 -21.69 29.91 -19.81
CA GLN A 95 -21.56 30.65 -21.08
C GLN A 95 -22.82 30.64 -21.95
N GLY A 96 -23.79 29.75 -21.69
CA GLY A 96 -25.06 29.69 -22.42
C GLY A 96 -26.05 30.81 -22.11
N HIS A 97 -25.84 31.60 -21.05
CA HIS A 97 -26.84 32.57 -20.56
C HIS A 97 -26.56 34.05 -20.89
N GLU A 98 -25.42 34.41 -21.50
CA GLU A 98 -25.06 35.82 -21.75
C GLU A 98 -25.24 36.33 -23.19
N THR A 99 -25.76 35.53 -24.13
CA THR A 99 -25.91 35.95 -25.54
C THR A 99 -27.35 36.24 -25.97
N ASP A 100 -28.16 36.92 -25.15
CA ASP A 100 -29.51 37.31 -25.59
C ASP A 100 -30.02 38.65 -25.02
N LYS A 101 -29.16 39.69 -24.91
CA LYS A 101 -29.63 41.09 -24.70
C LYS A 101 -28.77 42.12 -25.42
N ASN A 102 -28.62 42.00 -26.74
CA ASN A 102 -28.21 43.15 -27.55
C ASN A 102 -29.07 43.26 -28.81
N SER A 103 -30.33 43.66 -28.65
CA SER A 103 -31.04 44.33 -29.74
C SER A 103 -32.15 45.26 -29.23
N SER A 104 -32.21 46.43 -29.86
CA SER A 104 -33.23 47.48 -29.77
C SER A 104 -33.14 48.49 -28.61
N LYS A 105 -32.64 49.68 -28.94
CA LYS A 105 -33.48 50.90 -29.01
C LYS A 105 -32.76 51.97 -29.84
N LYS A 106 -33.06 51.96 -31.14
CA LYS A 106 -33.02 53.12 -32.04
C LYS A 106 -34.43 53.74 -32.05
N ALA A 107 -34.49 55.06 -32.25
CA ALA A 107 -35.67 55.92 -32.44
C ALA A 107 -36.45 56.23 -31.14
N ASN A 108 -36.96 57.43 -30.89
CA ASN A 108 -37.41 58.46 -31.81
C ASN A 108 -37.55 59.83 -31.10
N LYS A 109 -37.24 60.89 -31.86
CA LYS A 109 -37.84 62.24 -31.91
C LYS A 109 -37.99 63.11 -30.65
#